data_AF-A0A6P4IK90-F1
#
_entry.id   AF-A0A6P4IK90-F1
#
_cell.length_a   1.000
_cell.length_b   1.000
_cell.length_c   1.000
_cell.angle_alpha   90.00
_cell.angle_beta   90.00
_cell.angle_gamma   90.00
#
_symmetry.space_group_name_H-M   'P 1'
#
loop_
_entity.id
_entity.type
_entity.pdbx_description
1 polymer ?
#
loop_
_entity_poly.entity_id
_entity_poly.type
_entity_poly.pdbx_seq_one_letter_code
_entity_poly.pdbx_strand_id
1 'polypeptide(L)'
;MALGTDNVAKNLGDQPKISTFAVLDLETTNLPAFSNNRVSITELCIYAFEAALLKQDNASKGVKGEDQEMLPTPPRVLHKLNLLFQPSMRVHPEAEQHTGLSNYLLERESKLDRESAQLIISFIKHLPAPVCLVAHNGWGFDFPIVRQALEKLNLEFPPSVTCVDSLRAFLEIDDKRLREESIIIEPVEAEHKDQREEPDPEPCKLDNEIIPHVETETVKEIDWKIRNETTPKRPILTPSQASAKRKQLSDEDDDDSQTPAKRTTQDFRSRRQLFSGLKCAETKRFPPRLKYRLGSLYTSRFNRPAHNAHQAEADVAMLTKLIQHYGIDFLAFAEEQAIPFHQVKPLGSPAQAKR
;
A
#
# COMPACT_ATOMS: atom_id res chain seq x y z
N MET A 1 7.06 3.01 55.53
CA MET A 1 7.26 4.00 54.45
C MET A 1 6.82 3.36 53.15
N ALA A 2 5.61 3.68 52.69
CA ALA A 2 5.11 3.23 51.39
C ALA A 2 5.56 4.26 50.34
N LEU A 3 6.40 3.85 49.40
CA LEU A 3 6.79 4.68 48.26
C LEU A 3 6.20 4.08 46.98
N GLY A 4 5.09 4.68 46.56
CA GLY A 4 4.80 5.10 45.19
C GLY A 4 4.85 4.07 44.07
N THR A 5 3.79 3.29 43.92
CA THR A 5 3.47 2.54 42.69
C THR A 5 2.49 3.32 41.81
N ASP A 6 2.77 4.58 41.46
CA ASP A 6 1.79 5.44 40.76
C ASP A 6 2.32 6.15 39.51
N ASN A 7 3.41 5.69 38.89
CA ASN A 7 3.99 6.39 37.73
C ASN A 7 4.18 5.56 36.44
N VAL A 8 3.59 4.36 36.33
CA VAL A 8 3.71 3.53 35.11
C VAL A 8 2.55 3.75 34.12
N ALA A 9 1.49 4.48 34.50
CA ALA A 9 0.24 4.54 33.73
C ALA A 9 0.10 5.75 32.76
N LYS A 10 1.17 6.48 32.41
CA LYS A 10 1.05 7.72 31.59
C LYS A 10 1.67 7.73 30.19
N ASN A 11 2.22 6.63 29.67
CA ASN A 11 2.83 6.60 28.32
C ASN A 11 2.28 5.51 27.38
N LEU A 12 1.04 5.07 27.54
CA LEU A 12 0.44 4.04 26.67
C LEU A 12 -0.04 4.57 25.30
N GLY A 13 0.08 5.88 25.04
CA GLY A 13 -0.49 6.54 23.85
C GLY A 13 0.40 6.63 22.62
N ASP A 14 1.71 6.34 22.72
CA ASP A 14 2.68 6.71 21.67
C ASP A 14 3.58 5.57 21.19
N GLN A 15 3.23 4.31 21.50
CA GLN A 15 3.96 3.17 20.94
C GLN A 15 3.62 3.04 19.44
N PRO A 16 4.64 2.91 18.56
CA PRO A 16 4.40 2.71 17.13
C PRO A 16 3.66 1.39 16.89
N LYS A 17 2.67 1.41 16.00
CA LYS A 17 1.95 0.19 15.60
C LYS A 17 2.87 -0.80 14.88
N ILE A 18 3.87 -0.29 14.16
CA ILE A 18 4.91 -1.04 13.48
C ILE A 18 6.24 -0.34 13.75
N SER A 19 7.19 -1.05 14.36
CA SER A 19 8.55 -0.56 14.60
C SER A 19 9.50 -1.01 13.48
N THR A 20 9.30 -2.23 12.97
CA THR A 20 10.19 -2.83 11.96
C THR A 20 9.38 -3.42 10.81
N PHE A 21 9.78 -3.11 9.58
CA PHE A 21 9.37 -3.88 8.41
C PHE A 21 10.39 -4.95 8.13
N ALA A 22 9.94 -6.19 7.92
CA ALA A 22 10.76 -7.31 7.49
C ALA A 22 10.25 -7.78 6.12
N VAL A 23 10.90 -7.29 5.08
CA VAL A 23 10.58 -7.56 3.68
C VAL A 23 11.09 -8.95 3.32
N LEU A 24 10.19 -9.82 2.90
CA LEU A 24 10.38 -11.24 2.63
C LEU A 24 10.11 -11.52 1.15
N ASP A 25 10.93 -12.38 0.57
CA ASP A 25 10.67 -13.03 -0.73
C ASP A 25 11.12 -14.49 -0.70
N LEU A 26 10.45 -15.33 -1.47
CA LEU A 26 10.72 -16.76 -1.58
C LEU A 26 10.88 -17.19 -3.04
N GLU A 27 11.93 -17.97 -3.29
CA GLU A 27 11.96 -18.84 -4.46
C GLU A 27 11.50 -20.25 -4.08
N THR A 28 10.78 -20.90 -4.99
CA THR A 28 10.18 -22.21 -4.73
C THR A 28 10.32 -23.15 -5.91
N THR A 29 10.17 -24.45 -5.64
CA THR A 29 10.26 -25.50 -6.67
C THR A 29 9.26 -25.35 -7.81
N ASN A 30 8.11 -24.71 -7.58
CA ASN A 30 7.05 -24.47 -8.56
C ASN A 30 6.01 -23.50 -7.96
N LEU A 31 5.09 -22.98 -8.78
CA LEU A 31 3.93 -22.25 -8.28
C LEU A 31 2.92 -23.21 -7.62
N PRO A 32 2.32 -22.85 -6.47
CA PRO A 32 1.34 -23.68 -5.78
C PRO A 32 0.14 -24.08 -6.66
N ALA A 33 -0.31 -23.16 -7.52
CA ALA A 33 -1.45 -23.36 -8.42
C ALA A 33 -1.24 -24.50 -9.43
N PHE A 34 0.01 -24.77 -9.83
CA PHE A 34 0.35 -25.80 -10.81
C PHE A 34 0.84 -27.11 -10.19
N SER A 35 0.87 -27.19 -8.86
CA SER A 35 1.48 -28.31 -8.13
C SER A 35 0.58 -28.88 -7.03
N ASN A 36 -0.74 -28.67 -7.11
CA ASN A 36 -1.70 -29.07 -6.07
C ASN A 36 -1.27 -28.62 -4.67
N ASN A 37 -0.77 -27.38 -4.54
CA ASN A 37 -0.24 -26.81 -3.31
C ASN A 37 0.98 -27.54 -2.72
N ARG A 38 1.70 -28.33 -3.54
CA ARG A 38 2.93 -29.02 -3.15
C ARG A 38 4.15 -28.29 -3.67
N VAL A 39 4.69 -27.40 -2.83
CA VAL A 39 5.90 -26.62 -3.13
C VAL A 39 6.91 -26.78 -1.99
N SER A 40 8.20 -26.69 -2.32
CA SER A 40 9.29 -26.53 -1.35
C SER A 40 9.96 -25.18 -1.59
N ILE A 41 10.37 -24.50 -0.52
CA ILE A 41 11.19 -23.29 -0.59
C ILE A 41 12.60 -23.70 -1.03
N THR A 42 13.19 -22.97 -1.97
CA THR A 42 14.57 -23.15 -2.46
C THR A 42 15.48 -22.00 -2.05
N GLU A 43 14.95 -20.79 -1.94
CA GLU A 43 15.64 -19.61 -1.41
C GLU A 43 14.65 -18.78 -0.58
N LEU A 44 15.12 -18.19 0.52
CA LEU A 44 14.37 -17.26 1.36
C LEU A 44 15.26 -16.09 1.72
N CYS A 45 14.80 -14.89 1.41
CA CYS A 45 15.48 -13.66 1.81
C CYS A 45 14.59 -12.79 2.70
N ILE A 46 15.17 -12.19 3.73
CA ILE A 46 14.54 -11.16 4.56
C ILE A 46 15.46 -9.95 4.70
N TYR A 47 14.97 -8.77 4.34
CA TYR A 47 15.57 -7.49 4.70
C TYR A 47 14.71 -6.80 5.75
N ALA A 48 15.29 -6.41 6.89
CA ALA A 48 14.56 -5.73 7.95
C ALA A 48 15.14 -4.36 8.29
N PHE A 49 14.27 -3.35 8.34
CA PHE A 49 14.61 -1.95 8.61
C PHE A 49 13.53 -1.25 9.45
N GLU A 50 13.92 -0.14 10.08
CA GLU A 50 13.06 0.62 10.98
C GLU A 50 11.95 1.37 10.21
N ALA A 51 10.70 1.24 10.67
CA ALA A 51 9.54 1.88 10.07
C ALA A 51 9.58 3.42 10.14
N ALA A 52 10.30 3.99 11.12
CA ALA A 52 10.48 5.43 11.25
C ALA A 52 11.15 6.08 10.03
N LEU A 53 11.94 5.32 9.27
CA LEU A 53 12.58 5.79 8.04
C LEU A 53 11.55 6.24 6.99
N LEU A 54 10.38 5.60 6.94
CA LEU A 54 9.32 5.96 5.99
C LEU A 54 8.63 7.30 6.33
N LYS A 55 8.86 7.86 7.52
CA LYS A 55 8.29 9.15 7.94
C LYS A 55 9.13 10.36 7.48
N GLN A 56 10.38 10.14 7.09
CA GLN A 56 11.37 11.22 6.94
C GLN A 56 11.39 11.90 5.55
N ASP A 57 10.58 11.45 4.59
CA ASP A 57 10.75 11.80 3.16
C ASP A 57 9.94 12.99 2.62
N ASN A 58 9.29 13.80 3.48
CA ASN A 58 8.52 14.97 3.03
C ASN A 58 9.26 16.32 3.15
N ALA A 59 10.43 16.40 3.79
CA ALA A 59 11.11 17.67 4.05
C ALA A 59 12.25 18.01 3.07
N SER A 60 12.76 17.03 2.31
CA SER A 60 13.93 17.20 1.43
C SER A 60 13.59 17.25 -0.07
N LYS A 61 12.33 17.09 -0.48
CA LYS A 61 11.86 17.31 -1.87
C LYS A 61 11.68 18.80 -2.21
N GLY A 62 12.61 19.62 -1.73
CA GLY A 62 12.55 21.07 -1.75
C GLY A 62 13.63 21.74 -2.61
N VAL A 63 14.16 21.10 -3.66
CA VAL A 63 14.79 21.80 -4.79
C VAL A 63 14.57 20.97 -6.05
N LYS A 64 13.76 21.51 -6.97
CA LYS A 64 13.43 20.89 -8.26
C LYS A 64 14.60 21.05 -9.24
N GLY A 65 14.95 19.95 -9.90
CA GLY A 65 15.72 19.88 -11.14
C GLY A 65 15.48 18.52 -11.80
N GLU A 66 14.68 18.51 -12.85
CA GLU A 66 14.48 17.46 -13.88
C GLU A 66 14.16 16.01 -13.42
N ASP A 67 12.87 15.66 -13.46
CA ASP A 67 12.23 14.39 -13.87
C ASP A 67 13.01 13.05 -13.81
N GLN A 68 13.80 12.83 -12.76
CA GLN A 68 14.22 11.50 -12.35
C GLN A 68 13.72 11.27 -10.94
N GLU A 69 12.75 10.35 -10.82
CA GLU A 69 12.32 9.82 -9.53
C GLU A 69 13.54 9.11 -8.91
N MET A 70 14.28 9.86 -8.09
CA MET A 70 15.57 9.45 -7.56
C MET A 70 15.43 8.11 -6.83
N LEU A 71 16.21 7.12 -7.28
CA LEU A 71 16.21 5.79 -6.71
C LEU A 71 16.52 5.87 -5.21
N PRO A 72 15.63 5.40 -4.31
CA PRO A 72 15.88 5.45 -2.88
C PRO A 72 17.17 4.71 -2.52
N THR A 73 17.97 5.33 -1.66
CA THR A 73 19.16 4.67 -1.13
C THR A 73 18.74 3.63 -0.09
N PRO A 74 19.29 2.41 -0.15
CA PRO A 74 19.00 1.41 0.87
C PRO A 74 19.34 1.93 2.27
N PRO A 75 18.53 1.62 3.30
CA PRO A 75 18.84 2.02 4.67
C PRO A 75 20.22 1.53 5.11
N ARG A 76 21.00 2.39 5.77
CA ARG A 76 22.30 1.99 6.31
C ARG A 76 22.16 0.97 7.46
N VAL A 77 21.12 1.15 8.27
CA VAL A 77 20.71 0.22 9.33
C VAL A 77 19.72 -0.76 8.72
N LEU A 78 20.24 -1.92 8.31
CA LEU A 78 19.50 -2.95 7.60
C LEU A 78 19.99 -4.32 8.08
N HIS A 79 19.08 -5.14 8.58
CA HIS A 79 19.37 -6.54 8.87
C HIS A 79 19.03 -7.38 7.63
N LYS A 80 19.87 -8.36 7.30
CA LYS A 80 19.66 -9.25 6.17
C LYS A 80 19.80 -10.71 6.61
N LEU A 81 18.91 -11.56 6.11
CA LEU A 81 19.01 -13.01 6.20
C LEU A 81 18.72 -13.56 4.80
N ASN A 82 19.66 -14.29 4.19
CA ASN A 82 19.43 -15.03 2.97
C ASN A 82 19.82 -16.50 3.19
N LEU A 83 18.91 -17.42 2.88
CA LEU A 83 19.07 -18.85 3.12
C LEU A 83 18.65 -19.63 1.87
N LEU A 84 19.50 -20.57 1.44
CA LEU A 84 19.18 -21.55 0.42
C LEU A 84 18.80 -22.88 1.06
N PHE A 85 17.90 -23.62 0.41
CA PHE A 85 17.41 -24.88 0.92
C PHE A 85 17.44 -25.97 -0.14
N GLN A 86 17.86 -27.16 0.24
CA GLN A 86 17.63 -28.35 -0.57
C GLN A 86 16.13 -28.67 -0.59
N PRO A 87 15.46 -28.59 -1.75
CA PRO A 87 14.04 -28.89 -1.82
C PRO A 87 13.78 -30.40 -1.70
N SER A 88 12.64 -30.77 -1.13
CA SER A 88 12.21 -32.18 -1.02
C SER A 88 11.56 -32.72 -2.30
N MET A 89 11.45 -31.88 -3.33
CA MET A 89 10.84 -32.20 -4.63
C MET A 89 11.72 -31.66 -5.75
N ARG A 90 11.50 -32.17 -6.97
CA ARG A 90 12.17 -31.63 -8.15
C ARG A 90 11.73 -30.20 -8.40
N VAL A 91 12.69 -29.32 -8.65
CA VAL A 91 12.43 -27.97 -9.17
C VAL A 91 11.87 -28.15 -10.59
N HIS A 92 10.77 -27.47 -10.86
CA HIS A 92 10.14 -27.49 -12.17
C HIS A 92 11.01 -26.74 -13.18
N PRO A 93 11.12 -27.19 -14.45
CA PRO A 93 11.98 -26.53 -15.44
C PRO A 93 11.73 -25.03 -15.60
N GLU A 94 10.47 -24.60 -15.53
CA GLU A 94 10.11 -23.17 -15.59
C GLU A 94 10.61 -22.40 -14.35
N ALA A 95 10.51 -23.00 -13.15
CA ALA A 95 11.03 -22.38 -11.93
C ALA A 95 12.57 -22.31 -11.97
N GLU A 96 13.24 -23.36 -12.42
CA GLU A 96 14.70 -23.36 -12.61
C GLU A 96 15.13 -22.33 -13.66
N GLN A 97 14.38 -22.17 -14.75
CA GLN A 97 14.66 -21.16 -15.78
C GLN A 97 14.57 -19.73 -15.23
N HIS A 98 13.61 -19.45 -14.35
CA HIS A 98 13.45 -18.13 -13.75
C HIS A 98 14.49 -17.87 -12.66
N THR A 99 14.62 -18.81 -11.73
CA THR A 99 15.42 -18.63 -10.50
C THR A 99 16.90 -18.95 -10.68
N GLY A 100 17.24 -19.75 -11.69
CA GLY A 100 18.55 -20.35 -11.82
C GLY A 100 18.86 -21.42 -10.77
N LEU A 101 17.90 -21.78 -9.90
CA LEU A 101 18.08 -22.78 -8.85
C LEU A 101 17.63 -24.16 -9.33
N SER A 102 18.48 -25.16 -9.13
CA SER A 102 18.20 -26.54 -9.51
C SER A 102 18.45 -27.49 -8.33
N ASN A 103 17.89 -28.69 -8.39
CA ASN A 103 18.18 -29.71 -7.37
C ASN A 103 19.68 -30.05 -7.29
N TYR A 104 20.42 -29.94 -8.40
CA TYR A 104 21.85 -30.21 -8.44
C TYR A 104 22.65 -29.11 -7.74
N LEU A 105 22.31 -27.85 -7.97
CA LEU A 105 22.97 -26.72 -7.30
C LEU A 105 22.72 -26.73 -5.78
N LEU A 106 21.51 -27.14 -5.37
CA LEU A 106 21.08 -27.17 -3.99
C LEU A 106 21.32 -28.52 -3.29
N GLU A 107 22.04 -29.45 -3.92
CA GLU A 107 22.17 -30.83 -3.41
C GLU A 107 22.87 -30.93 -2.05
N ARG A 108 23.77 -29.97 -1.77
CA ARG A 108 24.61 -29.92 -0.56
C ARG A 108 24.06 -29.00 0.52
N GLU A 109 23.03 -28.23 0.20
CA GLU A 109 22.37 -27.34 1.15
C GLU A 109 21.55 -28.15 2.14
N SER A 110 21.30 -27.59 3.32
CA SER A 110 20.37 -28.17 4.28
C SER A 110 18.93 -28.04 3.78
N LYS A 111 18.07 -28.99 4.16
CA LYS A 111 16.62 -28.81 4.00
C LYS A 111 16.11 -27.74 4.95
N LEU A 112 14.93 -27.19 4.66
CA LEU A 112 14.19 -26.42 5.66
C LEU A 112 13.75 -27.37 6.77
N ASP A 113 14.43 -27.26 7.90
CA ASP A 113 14.33 -28.09 9.09
C ASP A 113 14.11 -27.24 10.35
N ARG A 114 14.14 -27.88 11.52
CA ARG A 114 13.90 -27.20 12.80
C ARG A 114 14.96 -26.14 13.11
N GLU A 115 16.23 -26.36 12.78
CA GLU A 115 17.31 -25.42 13.09
C GLU A 115 17.23 -24.18 12.20
N SER A 116 17.05 -24.36 10.89
CA SER A 116 16.86 -23.24 9.97
C SER A 116 15.57 -22.46 10.24
N ALA A 117 14.47 -23.14 10.57
CA ALA A 117 13.25 -22.48 11.01
C ALA A 117 13.45 -21.68 12.31
N GLN A 118 14.19 -22.24 13.28
CA GLN A 118 14.51 -21.54 14.53
C GLN A 118 15.42 -20.34 14.27
N LEU A 119 16.34 -20.39 13.31
CA LEU A 119 17.15 -19.26 12.87
C LEU A 119 16.27 -18.12 12.36
N ILE A 120 15.30 -18.41 11.47
CA ILE A 120 14.37 -17.41 10.94
C ILE A 120 13.52 -16.80 12.06
N ILE A 121 12.99 -17.63 12.97
CA ILE A 121 12.20 -17.15 14.12
C ILE A 121 13.06 -16.27 15.04
N SER A 122 14.30 -16.67 15.31
CA SER A 122 15.22 -15.92 16.18
C SER A 122 15.64 -14.61 15.54
N PHE A 123 15.83 -14.58 14.22
CA PHE A 123 16.06 -13.35 13.47
C PHE A 123 14.89 -12.37 13.67
N ILE A 124 13.64 -12.82 13.49
CA ILE A 124 12.45 -11.97 13.71
C ILE A 124 12.34 -11.51 15.17
N LYS A 125 12.62 -12.38 16.15
CA LYS A 125 12.61 -12.03 17.59
C LYS A 125 13.68 -11.02 17.98
N HIS A 126 14.79 -10.96 17.24
CA HIS A 126 15.88 -10.02 17.47
C HIS A 126 15.52 -8.60 17.01
N LEU A 127 14.57 -8.45 16.09
CA LEU A 127 14.17 -7.15 15.55
C LEU A 127 13.34 -6.33 16.55
N PRO A 128 13.42 -4.99 16.52
CA PRO A 128 12.54 -4.14 17.33
C PRO A 128 11.06 -4.40 17.02
N ALA A 129 10.31 -4.81 18.05
CA ALA A 129 8.87 -5.06 17.94
C ALA A 129 8.05 -3.74 18.01
N PRO A 130 6.84 -3.67 17.43
CA PRO A 130 6.17 -4.71 16.63
C PRO A 130 6.78 -4.89 15.23
N VAL A 131 6.87 -6.14 14.76
CA VAL A 131 7.39 -6.50 13.44
C VAL A 131 6.24 -6.75 12.47
N CYS A 132 6.33 -6.16 11.26
CA CYS A 132 5.42 -6.43 10.15
C CYS A 132 6.18 -7.05 8.98
N LEU A 133 5.83 -8.28 8.62
CA LEU A 133 6.33 -8.95 7.42
C LEU A 133 5.70 -8.32 6.18
N VAL A 134 6.50 -8.10 5.14
CA VAL A 134 6.04 -7.54 3.87
C VAL A 134 6.48 -8.45 2.74
N ALA A 135 5.59 -8.86 1.87
CA ALA A 135 5.94 -9.60 0.65
C ALA A 135 5.09 -9.11 -0.52
N HIS A 136 5.52 -9.34 -1.75
CA HIS A 136 4.80 -8.92 -2.95
C HIS A 136 3.89 -10.04 -3.45
N ASN A 137 2.57 -9.82 -3.41
CA ASN A 137 1.58 -10.90 -3.53
C ASN A 137 1.67 -11.91 -2.36
N GLY A 138 2.13 -11.44 -1.20
CA GLY A 138 2.43 -12.27 -0.03
C GLY A 138 1.24 -13.04 0.54
N TRP A 139 0.03 -12.47 0.54
CA TRP A 139 -1.15 -13.19 1.05
C TRP A 139 -1.54 -14.36 0.13
N GLY A 140 -1.22 -14.26 -1.16
CA GLY A 140 -1.50 -15.30 -2.15
C GLY A 140 -0.37 -16.30 -2.34
N PHE A 141 0.83 -16.03 -1.81
CA PHE A 141 2.03 -16.80 -2.12
C PHE A 141 2.91 -17.04 -0.87
N ASP A 142 3.75 -16.07 -0.49
CA ASP A 142 4.81 -16.25 0.50
C ASP A 142 4.29 -16.65 1.88
N PHE A 143 3.30 -15.91 2.40
CA PHE A 143 2.85 -16.11 3.78
C PHE A 143 2.18 -17.48 3.98
N PRO A 144 1.26 -17.95 3.10
CA PRO A 144 0.73 -19.31 3.18
C PRO A 144 1.82 -20.40 3.14
N ILE A 145 2.87 -20.21 2.32
CA ILE A 145 3.98 -21.17 2.17
C ILE A 145 4.80 -21.22 3.46
N VAL A 146 5.24 -20.08 3.99
CA VAL A 146 5.97 -20.01 5.27
C VAL A 146 5.13 -20.57 6.41
N ARG A 147 3.83 -20.21 6.46
CA ARG A 147 2.91 -20.70 7.50
C ARG A 147 2.78 -22.22 7.49
N GLN A 148 2.71 -22.83 6.30
CA GLN A 148 2.69 -24.28 6.15
C GLN A 148 4.03 -24.93 6.53
N ALA A 149 5.16 -24.31 6.14
CA ALA A 149 6.49 -24.82 6.45
C ALA A 149 6.77 -24.87 7.96
N LEU A 150 6.46 -23.78 8.68
CA LEU A 150 6.62 -23.72 10.14
C LEU A 150 5.69 -24.69 10.86
N GLU A 151 4.45 -24.82 10.40
CA GLU A 151 3.45 -25.75 10.97
C GLU A 151 3.89 -27.21 10.89
N LYS A 152 4.45 -27.62 9.74
CA LYS A 152 5.01 -28.98 9.56
C LYS A 152 6.13 -29.29 10.57
N LEU A 153 6.79 -28.27 11.11
CA LEU A 153 7.86 -28.38 12.10
C LEU A 153 7.39 -28.16 13.54
N ASN A 154 6.08 -27.94 13.76
CA ASN A 154 5.48 -27.53 15.03
C ASN A 154 6.16 -26.26 15.60
N LEU A 155 6.34 -25.27 14.74
CA LEU A 155 6.90 -23.96 15.07
C LEU A 155 5.96 -22.85 14.62
N GLU A 156 6.10 -21.67 15.23
CA GLU A 156 5.33 -20.48 14.88
C GLU A 156 6.15 -19.21 15.12
N PHE A 157 5.80 -18.14 14.40
CA PHE A 157 6.29 -16.81 14.73
C PHE A 157 5.64 -16.29 16.02
N PRO A 158 6.28 -15.33 16.72
CA PRO A 158 5.66 -14.67 17.87
C PRO A 158 4.26 -14.12 17.51
N PRO A 159 3.26 -14.23 18.41
CA PRO A 159 1.89 -13.77 18.14
C PRO A 159 1.77 -12.29 17.76
N SER A 160 2.75 -11.48 18.15
CA SER A 160 2.83 -10.05 17.83
C SER A 160 3.24 -9.75 16.38
N VAL A 161 3.72 -10.74 15.62
CA VAL A 161 4.13 -10.56 14.23
C VAL A 161 2.91 -10.40 13.34
N THR A 162 2.89 -9.32 12.57
CA THR A 162 1.86 -9.06 11.54
C THR A 162 2.43 -9.24 10.15
N CYS A 163 1.58 -9.26 9.13
CA CYS A 163 1.98 -9.30 7.74
C CYS A 163 1.06 -8.47 6.83
N VAL A 164 1.62 -7.87 5.79
CA VAL A 164 0.91 -7.08 4.78
C VAL A 164 1.40 -7.40 3.37
N ASP A 165 0.48 -7.35 2.42
CA ASP A 165 0.78 -7.55 1.00
C ASP A 165 1.09 -6.23 0.30
N SER A 166 2.31 -6.10 -0.20
CA SER A 166 2.76 -4.88 -0.87
C SER A 166 2.10 -4.67 -2.24
N LEU A 167 1.72 -5.73 -2.95
CA LEU A 167 0.99 -5.63 -4.21
C LEU A 167 -0.32 -4.88 -3.97
N ARG A 168 -1.01 -5.25 -2.89
CA ARG A 168 -2.28 -4.62 -2.53
C ARG A 168 -2.07 -3.19 -2.04
N ALA A 169 -1.02 -2.95 -1.26
CA ALA A 169 -0.63 -1.62 -0.79
C ALA A 169 -0.43 -0.64 -1.95
N PHE A 170 0.45 -0.99 -2.90
CA PHE A 170 0.76 -0.12 -4.04
C PHE A 170 -0.48 0.18 -4.87
N LEU A 171 -1.34 -0.83 -5.09
CA LEU A 171 -2.58 -0.67 -5.83
C LEU A 171 -3.56 0.31 -5.15
N GLU A 172 -3.75 0.21 -3.82
CA GLU A 172 -4.64 1.13 -3.11
C GLU A 172 -4.08 2.54 -3.00
N ILE A 173 -2.76 2.66 -2.79
CA ILE A 173 -2.11 3.97 -2.67
C ILE A 173 -2.18 4.71 -4.01
N ASP A 174 -1.85 4.05 -5.12
CA ASP A 174 -1.89 4.66 -6.45
C ASP A 174 -3.32 5.07 -6.85
N ASP A 175 -4.29 4.20 -6.60
CA ASP A 175 -5.71 4.52 -6.81
C ASP A 175 -6.16 5.74 -6.01
N LYS A 176 -5.70 5.84 -4.76
CA LYS A 176 -6.04 6.94 -3.87
C LYS A 176 -5.42 8.24 -4.38
N ARG A 177 -4.13 8.22 -4.76
CA ARG A 177 -3.43 9.37 -5.37
C ARG A 177 -4.13 9.85 -6.63
N LEU A 178 -4.51 8.94 -7.52
CA LEU A 178 -5.26 9.26 -8.75
C LEU A 178 -6.63 9.88 -8.45
N ARG A 179 -7.35 9.38 -7.45
CA ARG A 179 -8.64 9.97 -7.02
C ARG A 179 -8.45 11.37 -6.47
N GLU A 180 -7.44 11.56 -5.62
CA GLU A 180 -7.10 12.88 -5.05
C GLU A 180 -6.72 13.88 -6.13
N GLU A 181 -5.93 13.46 -7.13
CA GLU A 181 -5.58 14.28 -8.30
C GLU A 181 -6.81 14.63 -9.15
N SER A 182 -7.70 13.66 -9.41
CA SER A 182 -8.92 13.90 -10.21
C SER A 182 -9.89 14.91 -9.57
N ILE A 183 -9.89 15.03 -8.24
CA ILE A 183 -10.72 15.99 -7.49
C ILE A 183 -10.16 17.41 -7.59
N ILE A 184 -8.86 17.57 -7.89
CA ILE A 184 -8.20 18.88 -7.95
C ILE A 184 -8.36 19.54 -9.35
N ILE A 185 -8.73 18.78 -10.39
CA ILE A 185 -8.65 19.21 -11.80
C ILE A 185 -9.96 19.78 -12.40
N GLU A 186 -11.14 19.71 -11.74
CA GLU A 186 -12.36 20.45 -12.18
C GLU A 186 -12.79 21.50 -11.14
N PRO A 187 -13.21 22.75 -11.52
CA PRO A 187 -13.63 23.22 -12.84
C PRO A 187 -12.81 24.42 -13.39
N VAL A 188 -12.36 24.35 -14.64
CA VAL A 188 -12.05 25.55 -15.43
C VAL A 188 -13.18 25.71 -16.45
N GLU A 189 -13.94 26.77 -16.26
CA GLU A 189 -15.10 27.16 -17.05
C GLU A 189 -14.74 27.30 -18.54
N ALA A 190 -15.65 26.84 -19.38
CA ALA A 190 -15.59 26.98 -20.82
C ALA A 190 -15.67 28.46 -21.21
N GLU A 191 -14.59 29.02 -21.74
CA GLU A 191 -14.65 30.31 -22.41
C GLU A 191 -15.19 30.14 -23.83
N HIS A 192 -16.41 30.65 -24.01
CA HIS A 192 -17.00 31.01 -25.30
C HIS A 192 -16.07 31.91 -26.11
N LYS A 193 -15.81 31.53 -27.37
CA LYS A 193 -15.60 32.51 -28.45
C LYS A 193 -16.50 32.15 -29.62
N ASP A 194 -17.59 32.90 -29.71
CA ASP A 194 -18.38 33.06 -30.92
C ASP A 194 -17.98 34.40 -31.55
N GLN A 195 -17.60 34.40 -32.83
CA GLN A 195 -18.01 35.38 -33.86
C GLN A 195 -17.32 35.12 -35.21
N ARG A 196 -18.13 34.57 -36.13
CA ARG A 196 -18.31 34.77 -37.59
C ARG A 196 -17.33 35.68 -38.35
N GLU A 197 -16.92 35.23 -39.54
CA GLU A 197 -17.24 35.86 -40.85
C GLU A 197 -16.81 34.94 -42.03
N GLU A 198 -17.73 34.70 -42.97
CA GLU A 198 -17.51 34.07 -44.28
C GLU A 198 -17.71 35.13 -45.38
N PRO A 199 -16.98 35.06 -46.50
CA PRO A 199 -17.61 35.26 -47.80
C PRO A 199 -17.19 34.21 -48.87
N ASP A 200 -18.20 33.71 -49.59
CA ASP A 200 -18.18 32.77 -50.74
C ASP A 200 -18.24 33.55 -52.10
N PRO A 201 -18.26 32.98 -53.34
CA PRO A 201 -17.86 31.66 -53.91
C PRO A 201 -16.99 31.79 -55.22
N GLU A 202 -16.40 30.80 -55.92
CA GLU A 202 -16.87 29.67 -56.80
C GLU A 202 -15.65 29.26 -57.72
N PRO A 203 -15.62 28.21 -58.60
CA PRO A 203 -16.45 27.00 -58.73
C PRO A 203 -15.71 25.64 -59.01
N CYS A 204 -16.45 24.58 -58.64
CA CYS A 204 -16.54 23.13 -58.97
C CYS A 204 -15.65 22.38 -60.02
N LYS A 205 -15.40 21.09 -59.68
CA LYS A 205 -15.61 19.83 -60.46
C LYS A 205 -15.13 18.63 -59.59
N LEU A 206 -15.71 17.42 -59.50
CA LEU A 206 -16.79 16.71 -60.21
C LEU A 206 -17.04 15.34 -59.48
N ASP A 207 -18.31 14.91 -59.38
CA ASP A 207 -18.89 13.53 -59.25
C ASP A 207 -18.53 12.64 -58.02
N ASN A 208 -19.37 11.78 -57.42
CA ASN A 208 -20.67 11.19 -57.78
C ASN A 208 -21.35 10.49 -56.56
N GLU A 209 -22.67 10.31 -56.67
CA GLU A 209 -23.55 9.28 -56.08
C GLU A 209 -24.27 9.46 -54.70
N ILE A 210 -25.58 9.18 -54.77
CA ILE A 210 -26.69 9.42 -53.82
C ILE A 210 -27.29 8.07 -53.41
N ILE A 211 -27.63 7.84 -52.12
CA ILE A 211 -28.80 7.03 -51.65
C ILE A 211 -29.31 7.60 -50.28
N PRO A 212 -30.64 7.64 -49.97
CA PRO A 212 -31.24 8.60 -49.02
C PRO A 212 -31.80 8.04 -47.67
N HIS A 213 -32.06 9.00 -46.76
CA HIS A 213 -33.04 9.09 -45.63
C HIS A 213 -33.14 7.99 -44.54
N VAL A 214 -33.13 8.41 -43.25
CA VAL A 214 -34.23 8.26 -42.26
C VAL A 214 -34.02 9.26 -41.09
N GLU A 215 -35.06 10.06 -40.78
CA GLU A 215 -35.19 10.89 -39.57
C GLU A 215 -35.66 10.05 -38.37
N THR A 216 -35.26 10.38 -37.13
CA THR A 216 -36.17 10.32 -35.97
C THR A 216 -35.59 10.99 -34.70
N GLU A 217 -36.35 11.99 -34.25
CA GLU A 217 -36.76 12.28 -32.87
C GLU A 217 -35.82 12.96 -31.84
N THR A 218 -36.47 13.93 -31.20
CA THR A 218 -36.00 14.92 -30.25
C THR A 218 -35.94 14.36 -28.83
N VAL A 219 -34.83 14.59 -28.12
CA VAL A 219 -34.75 14.36 -26.67
C VAL A 219 -34.66 15.71 -25.96
N LYS A 220 -35.66 15.99 -25.12
CA LYS A 220 -35.79 17.20 -24.31
C LYS A 220 -34.65 17.29 -23.29
N GLU A 221 -34.05 18.46 -23.22
CA GLU A 221 -32.99 18.83 -22.29
C GLU A 221 -33.48 18.74 -20.83
N ILE A 222 -32.74 18.03 -19.98
CA ILE A 222 -33.08 17.82 -18.57
C ILE A 222 -32.54 19.00 -17.76
N ASP A 223 -33.44 19.79 -17.16
CA ASP A 223 -33.07 20.88 -16.23
C ASP A 223 -32.67 20.30 -14.87
N TRP A 224 -31.36 20.13 -14.66
CA TRP A 224 -30.76 19.63 -13.43
C TRP A 224 -30.92 20.55 -12.23
N LYS A 225 -31.36 21.81 -12.44
CA LYS A 225 -31.44 22.83 -11.39
C LYS A 225 -32.54 22.55 -10.36
N ILE A 226 -33.54 21.76 -10.73
CA ILE A 226 -34.69 21.44 -9.86
C ILE A 226 -34.37 20.30 -8.87
N ARG A 227 -33.31 19.50 -9.10
CA ARG A 227 -33.13 18.20 -8.41
C ARG A 227 -32.24 18.21 -7.17
N ASN A 228 -31.53 19.30 -6.85
CA ASN A 228 -30.50 19.31 -5.80
C ASN A 228 -30.70 20.31 -4.63
N GLU A 229 -31.90 20.85 -4.39
CA GLU A 229 -32.16 21.67 -3.20
C GLU A 229 -32.76 20.87 -2.03
N THR A 230 -31.90 20.16 -1.29
CA THR A 230 -32.24 19.63 0.06
C THR A 230 -31.20 20.04 1.11
N THR A 231 -30.69 21.27 1.01
CA THR A 231 -29.88 21.87 2.09
C THR A 231 -30.75 22.80 2.93
N PRO A 232 -30.92 22.56 4.25
CA PRO A 232 -31.69 23.47 5.09
C PRO A 232 -31.00 24.84 5.15
N LYS A 233 -31.68 25.87 4.67
CA LYS A 233 -31.17 27.25 4.63
C LYS A 233 -31.04 27.77 6.07
N ARG A 234 -29.80 27.97 6.53
CA ARG A 234 -29.54 28.69 7.79
C ARG A 234 -29.91 30.17 7.61
N PRO A 235 -30.63 30.81 8.55
CA PRO A 235 -30.92 32.22 8.45
C PRO A 235 -29.61 33.02 8.46
N ILE A 236 -29.43 33.84 7.44
CA ILE A 236 -28.30 34.77 7.33
C ILE A 236 -28.54 35.88 8.35
N LEU A 237 -27.74 35.90 9.42
CA LEU A 237 -27.80 36.96 10.42
C LEU A 237 -27.26 38.26 9.81
N THR A 238 -27.92 39.37 10.11
CA THR A 238 -27.38 40.68 9.71
C THR A 238 -26.10 40.98 10.50
N PRO A 239 -25.22 41.85 9.98
CA PRO A 239 -23.98 42.23 10.67
C PRO A 239 -24.22 42.75 12.11
N SER A 240 -25.35 43.41 12.37
CA SER A 240 -25.72 43.87 13.71
C SER A 240 -26.11 42.73 14.65
N GLN A 241 -26.84 41.72 14.16
CA GLN A 241 -27.23 40.53 14.92
C GLN A 241 -26.02 39.64 15.24
N ALA A 242 -25.08 39.52 14.30
CA ALA A 242 -23.82 38.82 14.52
C ALA A 242 -22.86 39.55 15.48
N SER A 243 -22.98 40.88 15.58
CA SER A 243 -22.22 41.70 16.54
C SER A 243 -22.81 41.58 17.95
N ALA A 244 -24.14 41.67 18.09
CA ALA A 244 -24.82 41.51 19.37
C ALA A 244 -24.59 40.12 19.99
N LYS A 245 -24.58 39.05 19.17
CA LYS A 245 -24.31 37.69 19.64
C LYS A 245 -22.86 37.47 20.07
N ARG A 246 -21.91 38.22 19.49
CA ARG A 246 -20.50 38.25 19.95
C ARG A 246 -20.34 39.02 21.25
N LYS A 247 -21.15 40.06 21.46
CA LYS A 247 -21.17 40.86 22.69
C LYS A 247 -21.80 40.11 23.88
N GLN A 248 -22.79 39.25 23.63
CA GLN A 248 -23.35 38.41 24.69
C GLN A 248 -22.43 37.27 25.15
N LEU A 249 -21.39 36.93 24.38
CA LEU A 249 -20.39 35.92 24.79
C LEU A 249 -19.22 36.52 25.58
N SER A 250 -19.14 37.85 25.73
CA SER A 250 -18.07 38.51 26.50
C SER A 250 -18.46 38.86 27.93
N ASP A 251 -19.74 38.83 28.27
CA ASP A 251 -20.25 39.42 29.54
C ASP A 251 -20.67 38.34 30.58
N GLU A 252 -20.40 37.05 30.35
CA GLU A 252 -20.83 35.96 31.25
C GLU A 252 -19.72 35.14 31.95
N ASP A 253 -18.43 35.45 31.82
CA ASP A 253 -17.39 34.71 32.57
C ASP A 253 -16.28 35.64 33.11
N ASP A 254 -16.53 36.26 34.27
CA ASP A 254 -15.50 36.74 35.20
C ASP A 254 -15.52 35.83 36.44
N ASP A 255 -14.86 34.67 36.36
CA ASP A 255 -14.31 33.97 37.52
C ASP A 255 -13.00 33.24 37.15
N ASP A 256 -12.01 33.37 38.02
CA ASP A 256 -10.59 33.19 37.75
C ASP A 256 -10.18 31.70 37.91
N SER A 257 -9.67 31.08 36.82
CA SER A 257 -8.65 30.01 36.78
C SER A 257 -8.83 28.98 35.64
N GLN A 258 -8.47 29.35 34.41
CA GLN A 258 -7.86 28.46 33.41
C GLN A 258 -7.53 29.25 32.14
N THR A 259 -6.25 29.48 31.89
CA THR A 259 -5.80 30.00 30.59
C THR A 259 -6.02 28.91 29.53
N PRO A 260 -6.69 29.21 28.39
CA PRO A 260 -6.83 28.24 27.33
C PRO A 260 -5.45 28.03 26.70
N ALA A 261 -4.92 26.82 26.84
CA ALA A 261 -3.67 26.42 26.24
C ALA A 261 -3.66 26.83 24.75
N LYS A 262 -2.65 27.61 24.35
CA LYS A 262 -2.36 27.84 22.94
C LYS A 262 -2.16 26.47 22.29
N ARG A 263 -3.19 25.99 21.60
CA ARG A 263 -3.16 24.76 20.82
C ARG A 263 -2.01 24.84 19.83
N THR A 264 -0.94 24.13 20.12
CA THR A 264 0.13 23.85 19.19
C THR A 264 -0.47 23.18 17.96
N THR A 265 -0.03 23.59 16.78
CA THR A 265 -0.44 23.04 15.47
C THR A 265 -0.15 21.54 15.28
N GLN A 266 0.39 20.85 16.31
CA GLN A 266 0.51 19.40 16.36
C GLN A 266 -0.81 18.66 16.65
N ASP A 267 -1.81 19.31 17.26
CA ASP A 267 -3.08 18.67 17.65
C ASP A 267 -4.06 18.46 16.47
N PHE A 268 -3.69 18.90 15.26
CA PHE A 268 -4.45 18.64 14.03
C PHE A 268 -4.08 17.33 13.33
N ARG A 269 -3.39 16.41 14.02
CA ARG A 269 -3.30 15.01 13.59
C ARG A 269 -4.56 14.27 14.03
N SER A 270 -5.72 14.62 13.46
CA SER A 270 -6.72 13.58 13.29
C SER A 270 -6.03 12.52 12.44
N ARG A 271 -5.73 11.36 13.02
CA ARG A 271 -5.25 10.19 12.27
C ARG A 271 -6.39 9.82 11.33
N ARG A 272 -6.53 10.52 10.20
CA ARG A 272 -7.46 10.16 9.14
C ARG A 272 -7.02 8.77 8.73
N GLN A 273 -7.85 7.78 9.04
CA GLN A 273 -7.58 6.42 8.61
C GLN A 273 -7.79 6.41 7.09
N LEU A 274 -6.70 6.41 6.34
CA LEU A 274 -6.72 6.66 4.90
C LEU A 274 -7.20 5.43 4.12
N PHE A 275 -7.12 4.26 4.75
CA PHE A 275 -7.36 2.95 4.19
C PHE A 275 -8.34 2.13 5.06
N SER A 276 -9.05 2.78 6.00
CA SER A 276 -9.98 2.09 6.90
C SER A 276 -11.10 1.39 6.13
N GLY A 277 -11.47 0.19 6.59
CA GLY A 277 -12.64 -0.54 6.07
C GLY A 277 -12.40 -1.36 4.80
N LEU A 278 -11.21 -1.30 4.18
CA LEU A 278 -10.92 -2.07 2.97
C LEU A 278 -10.85 -3.59 3.20
N LYS A 279 -10.39 -4.02 4.39
CA LYS A 279 -10.16 -5.43 4.76
C LYS A 279 -9.45 -6.20 3.65
N CYS A 280 -8.33 -5.66 3.21
CA CYS A 280 -7.61 -6.10 2.02
C CYS A 280 -7.21 -7.59 2.03
N ALA A 281 -6.95 -8.18 3.20
CA ALA A 281 -6.62 -9.59 3.33
C ALA A 281 -7.81 -10.53 3.07
N GLU A 282 -9.04 -10.04 3.23
CA GLU A 282 -10.28 -10.81 3.03
C GLU A 282 -10.87 -10.60 1.63
N THR A 283 -10.54 -9.49 0.99
CA THR A 283 -11.09 -9.11 -0.31
C THR A 283 -10.14 -9.46 -1.45
N LYS A 284 -10.68 -10.01 -2.54
CA LYS A 284 -9.89 -10.26 -3.75
C LYS A 284 -9.97 -9.05 -4.67
N ARG A 285 -8.82 -8.50 -5.05
CA ARG A 285 -8.70 -7.51 -6.12
C ARG A 285 -7.53 -7.88 -7.01
N PHE A 286 -7.75 -7.87 -8.32
CA PHE A 286 -6.72 -8.15 -9.31
C PHE A 286 -6.14 -6.84 -9.85
N PRO A 287 -4.81 -6.70 -9.90
CA PRO A 287 -4.18 -5.53 -10.50
C PRO A 287 -4.38 -5.52 -12.03
N PRO A 288 -4.27 -4.35 -12.68
CA PRO A 288 -4.12 -4.27 -14.13
C PRO A 288 -3.01 -5.20 -14.62
N ARG A 289 -3.24 -5.89 -15.75
CA ARG A 289 -2.30 -6.87 -16.29
C ARG A 289 -0.90 -6.28 -16.41
N LEU A 290 0.08 -7.03 -15.91
CA LEU A 290 1.52 -6.74 -16.00
C LEU A 290 2.02 -5.47 -15.30
N LYS A 291 1.16 -4.51 -14.94
CA LYS A 291 1.55 -3.21 -14.39
C LYS A 291 2.16 -3.32 -13.00
N TYR A 292 1.57 -4.14 -12.13
CA TYR A 292 2.01 -4.31 -10.74
C TYR A 292 2.77 -5.61 -10.52
N ARG A 293 3.40 -6.20 -11.55
CA ARG A 293 4.46 -7.18 -11.27
C ARG A 293 5.64 -6.44 -10.66
N LEU A 294 6.34 -7.03 -9.70
CA LEU A 294 7.42 -6.36 -8.96
C LEU A 294 8.42 -5.65 -9.90
N GLY A 295 8.98 -6.39 -10.86
CA GLY A 295 9.94 -5.83 -11.82
C GLY A 295 9.34 -4.76 -12.74
N SER A 296 8.09 -4.92 -13.19
CA SER A 296 7.39 -3.91 -13.99
C SER A 296 7.18 -2.62 -13.21
N LEU A 297 6.69 -2.74 -11.97
CA LEU A 297 6.42 -1.60 -11.09
C LEU A 297 7.73 -0.87 -10.76
N TYR A 298 8.76 -1.59 -10.35
CA TYR A 298 10.09 -1.05 -10.09
C TYR A 298 10.65 -0.29 -11.31
N THR A 299 10.57 -0.90 -12.50
CA THR A 299 11.05 -0.29 -13.74
C THR A 299 10.26 0.97 -14.08
N SER A 300 8.93 0.93 -13.94
CA SER A 300 8.07 2.07 -14.23
C SER A 300 8.29 3.27 -13.29
N ARG A 301 8.62 3.03 -12.02
CA ARG A 301 8.83 4.08 -11.02
C ARG A 301 10.21 4.70 -11.16
N PHE A 302 11.26 3.88 -11.22
CA PHE A 302 12.62 4.39 -11.15
C PHE A 302 13.29 4.58 -12.51
N ASN A 303 12.63 4.18 -13.60
CA ASN A 303 13.23 4.12 -14.94
C ASN A 303 14.56 3.34 -14.93
N ARG A 304 14.59 2.24 -14.15
CA ARG A 304 15.75 1.34 -14.01
C ARG A 304 15.31 -0.09 -14.28
N PRO A 305 16.10 -0.89 -15.02
CA PRO A 305 15.77 -2.30 -15.23
C PRO A 305 15.80 -3.08 -13.90
N ALA A 306 14.88 -4.04 -13.79
CA ALA A 306 14.85 -5.02 -12.71
C ALA A 306 15.93 -6.09 -12.92
N HIS A 307 17.17 -5.77 -12.54
CA HIS A 307 18.29 -6.70 -12.61
C HIS A 307 18.11 -7.86 -11.63
N ASN A 308 18.50 -9.06 -12.07
CA ASN A 308 18.48 -10.30 -11.27
C ASN A 308 17.09 -10.62 -10.69
N ALA A 309 16.02 -10.23 -11.38
CA ALA A 309 14.66 -10.63 -11.01
C ALA A 309 14.57 -12.15 -10.87
N HIS A 310 13.76 -12.63 -9.92
CA HIS A 310 13.69 -14.05 -9.54
C HIS A 310 14.93 -14.57 -8.78
N GLN A 311 15.67 -13.68 -8.13
CA GLN A 311 16.54 -14.02 -7.01
C GLN A 311 15.95 -13.39 -5.76
N ALA A 312 15.80 -14.16 -4.68
CA ALA A 312 15.06 -13.68 -3.50
C ALA A 312 15.70 -12.40 -2.93
N GLU A 313 17.04 -12.31 -2.91
CA GLU A 313 17.71 -11.10 -2.44
C GLU A 313 17.48 -9.87 -3.33
N ALA A 314 17.50 -10.05 -4.66
CA ALA A 314 17.28 -8.96 -5.59
C ALA A 314 15.82 -8.45 -5.53
N ASP A 315 14.87 -9.37 -5.43
CA ASP A 315 13.44 -9.07 -5.35
C ASP A 315 13.10 -8.36 -4.03
N VAL A 316 13.63 -8.82 -2.90
CA VAL A 316 13.53 -8.09 -1.62
C VAL A 316 14.16 -6.69 -1.71
N ALA A 317 15.30 -6.54 -2.37
CA ALA A 317 15.97 -5.24 -2.51
C ALA A 317 15.14 -4.26 -3.38
N MET A 318 14.56 -4.73 -4.49
CA MET A 318 13.64 -3.93 -5.31
C MET A 318 12.38 -3.55 -4.54
N LEU A 319 11.79 -4.49 -3.81
CA LEU A 319 10.60 -4.26 -3.01
C LEU A 319 10.88 -3.26 -1.88
N THR A 320 12.02 -3.35 -1.22
CA THR A 320 12.45 -2.40 -0.19
C THR A 320 12.49 -0.97 -0.74
N LYS A 321 13.07 -0.78 -1.93
CA LYS A 321 13.12 0.55 -2.58
C LYS A 321 11.74 1.08 -2.95
N LEU A 322 10.85 0.21 -3.43
CA LEU A 322 9.46 0.59 -3.68
C LEU A 322 8.79 1.03 -2.36
N ILE A 323 8.94 0.27 -1.28
CA ILE A 323 8.39 0.64 0.03
C ILE A 323 8.91 2.02 0.48
N GLN A 324 10.21 2.28 0.32
CA GLN A 324 10.81 3.59 0.61
C GLN A 324 10.20 4.70 -0.27
N HIS A 325 10.03 4.45 -1.57
CA HIS A 325 9.44 5.41 -2.50
C HIS A 325 7.99 5.78 -2.15
N TYR A 326 7.16 4.79 -1.77
CA TYR A 326 5.79 5.04 -1.31
C TYR A 326 5.76 5.67 0.10
N GLY A 327 6.78 5.42 0.92
CA GLY A 327 7.07 6.15 2.15
C GLY A 327 5.92 6.11 3.16
N ILE A 328 5.51 7.30 3.61
CA ILE A 328 4.49 7.44 4.66
C ILE A 328 3.14 6.83 4.28
N ASP A 329 2.78 6.82 3.00
CA ASP A 329 1.53 6.20 2.54
C ASP A 329 1.56 4.68 2.70
N PHE A 330 2.73 4.06 2.46
CA PHE A 330 2.92 2.64 2.70
C PHE A 330 2.83 2.32 4.20
N LEU A 331 3.46 3.14 5.04
CA LEU A 331 3.38 2.98 6.49
C LEU A 331 1.91 3.07 6.97
N ALA A 332 1.18 4.10 6.53
CA ALA A 332 -0.24 4.26 6.88
C ALA A 332 -1.09 3.07 6.41
N PHE A 333 -0.86 2.59 5.18
CA PHE A 333 -1.52 1.40 4.67
C PHE A 333 -1.24 0.17 5.55
N ALA A 334 0.02 -0.09 5.88
CA ALA A 334 0.42 -1.23 6.69
C ALA A 334 -0.17 -1.17 8.12
N GLU A 335 -0.15 0.00 8.75
CA GLU A 335 -0.73 0.22 10.09
C GLU A 335 -2.26 0.01 10.17
N GLU A 336 -2.94 0.01 9.02
CA GLU A 336 -4.39 -0.15 8.91
C GLU A 336 -4.80 -1.52 8.33
N GLN A 337 -3.98 -2.11 7.46
CA GLN A 337 -4.33 -3.32 6.69
C GLN A 337 -3.50 -4.57 7.04
N ALA A 338 -2.44 -4.46 7.84
CA ALA A 338 -1.69 -5.62 8.29
C ALA A 338 -2.57 -6.53 9.16
N ILE A 339 -2.45 -7.84 8.95
CA ILE A 339 -3.13 -8.85 9.76
C ILE A 339 -2.11 -9.60 10.63
N PRO A 340 -2.49 -10.12 11.80
CA PRO A 340 -1.62 -11.03 12.55
C PRO A 340 -1.22 -12.23 11.71
N PHE A 341 0.07 -12.58 11.68
CA PHE A 341 0.58 -13.65 10.80
C PHE A 341 -0.06 -15.00 11.11
N HIS A 342 -0.39 -15.26 12.37
CA HIS A 342 -1.06 -16.51 12.77
C HIS A 342 -2.47 -16.68 12.15
N GLN A 343 -3.09 -15.61 11.64
CA GLN A 343 -4.37 -15.66 10.92
C GLN A 343 -4.23 -16.05 9.44
N VAL A 344 -3.01 -16.04 8.90
CA VAL A 344 -2.74 -16.52 7.54
C VAL A 344 -3.11 -18.00 7.45
N LYS A 345 -3.88 -18.37 6.43
CA LYS A 345 -4.23 -19.76 6.18
C LYS A 345 -3.01 -20.50 5.62
N PRO A 346 -2.57 -21.61 6.23
CA PRO A 346 -1.50 -22.43 5.67
C PRO A 346 -1.84 -22.85 4.24
N LEU A 347 -0.83 -22.90 3.37
CA LEU A 347 -1.01 -23.37 2.00
C LEU A 347 -1.68 -24.75 1.97
N GLY A 348 -2.65 -24.95 1.08
CA GLY A 348 -3.36 -26.23 0.94
C GLY A 348 -4.40 -26.53 2.02
N SER A 349 -4.67 -25.59 2.94
CA SER A 349 -5.79 -25.72 3.88
C SER A 349 -7.12 -25.93 3.13
N PRO A 350 -7.99 -26.85 3.60
CA PRO A 350 -9.29 -27.05 2.97
C PRO A 350 -10.10 -25.74 3.01
N ALA A 351 -10.78 -25.44 1.90
CA ALA A 351 -11.68 -24.29 1.86
C ALA A 351 -12.74 -24.47 2.95
N GLN A 352 -12.87 -23.49 3.84
CA GLN A 352 -13.98 -23.47 4.79
C GLN A 352 -15.27 -23.45 3.96
N ALA A 353 -16.02 -24.54 4.00
CA ALA A 353 -17.37 -24.57 3.47
C ALA A 353 -18.13 -23.43 4.17
N LYS A 354 -18.61 -22.45 3.40
CA LYS A 354 -19.52 -21.43 3.92
C LYS A 354 -20.72 -22.20 4.47
N ARG A 355 -20.86 -22.24 5.80
CA ARG A 355 -22.06 -22.75 6.47
C ARG A 355 -23.19 -21.75 6.31
#